data_AF-A0A1V6Q515-F1
#
_entry.id   AF-A0A1V6Q515-F1
#
_cell.length_a   1.000
_cell.length_b   1.000
_cell.length_c   1.000
_cell.angle_alpha   90.00
_cell.angle_beta   90.00
_cell.angle_gamma   90.00
#
_symmetry.space_group_name_H-M   'P 1'
#
loop_
_entity.id
_entity.type
_entity.pdbx_description
1 polymer ?
#
loop_
_entity_poly.entity_id
_entity_poly.type
_entity_poly.pdbx_seq_one_letter_code
_entity_poly.pdbx_strand_id
1 'polypeptide(L)'
;MLRFGLIVAFSGHTPSIMKNFIVALNKLLLMTPTASWPTGGSATQLAQTTTRRLFDPTDLKHVFKICYHASKEAEDLIDEREITPVERALIKAMQSHFPVNNPVSDCSALDKAYAAAMEQVYQAYGVNDLNNTTLYVDALMHTALRKIPGIFETALANRASDIHPGILHFWVHFMEMSNTPAVALPAANKLRHIVPNGGHIHHMPTHLDVLVGDYRASIDPNTEAVKADERFLAKRGARNFYSFYGFHNYHSLIYAALLSGQRRIALEATDLMEASITDELLRVGSPPMADWMEFSRL
;
A
#
# COMPACT_ATOMS: atom_id res chain seq x y z
N MET A 1 -4.73 7.46 1.63
CA MET A 1 -3.88 7.95 0.52
C MET A 1 -2.63 7.07 0.27
N LEU A 2 -2.57 5.79 0.68
CA LEU A 2 -1.55 4.84 0.16
C LEU A 2 -1.47 4.79 -1.37
N ARG A 3 -2.59 5.08 -2.02
CA ARG A 3 -2.70 5.17 -3.47
C ARG A 3 -2.90 6.58 -3.99
N PHE A 4 -2.49 7.64 -3.28
CA PHE A 4 -2.25 8.89 -4.04
C PHE A 4 -1.10 8.71 -5.04
N GLY A 5 -0.16 7.78 -4.82
CA GLY A 5 0.86 7.44 -5.82
C GLY A 5 0.41 6.55 -6.97
N LEU A 6 -0.49 5.59 -6.73
CA LEU A 6 -1.13 4.90 -7.86
C LEU A 6 -2.09 5.85 -8.61
N ILE A 7 -2.80 6.74 -7.90
CA ILE A 7 -3.62 7.80 -8.54
C ILE A 7 -2.76 8.65 -9.49
N VAL A 8 -1.49 8.95 -9.15
CA VAL A 8 -0.58 9.67 -10.05
C VAL A 8 -0.18 8.82 -11.27
N ALA A 9 0.07 7.52 -11.14
CA ALA A 9 0.35 6.62 -12.28
C ALA A 9 -0.82 6.53 -13.27
N PHE A 10 -2.06 6.62 -12.79
CA PHE A 10 -3.27 6.60 -13.61
C PHE A 10 -3.71 7.99 -14.09
N SER A 11 -3.18 9.08 -13.52
CA SER A 11 -3.64 10.45 -13.81
C SER A 11 -3.28 10.99 -15.20
N GLY A 12 -2.50 10.23 -15.99
CA GLY A 12 -2.11 10.60 -17.34
C GLY A 12 -3.32 10.80 -18.26
N HIS A 13 -4.23 9.81 -18.37
CA HIS A 13 -5.42 9.82 -19.23
C HIS A 13 -6.37 8.69 -18.77
N THR A 14 -7.08 8.84 -17.64
CA THR A 14 -8.04 7.81 -17.19
C THR A 14 -9.48 8.32 -17.15
N PRO A 15 -10.42 7.65 -17.86
CA PRO A 15 -11.83 8.01 -17.85
C PRO A 15 -12.45 7.94 -16.45
N SER A 16 -13.57 8.66 -16.28
CA SER A 16 -14.44 8.70 -15.09
C SER A 16 -14.70 7.34 -14.41
N ILE A 17 -14.62 6.24 -15.15
CA ILE A 17 -14.88 4.86 -14.72
C ILE A 17 -13.90 4.42 -13.63
N MET A 18 -12.66 4.88 -13.69
CA MET A 18 -11.64 4.53 -12.70
C MET A 18 -11.90 5.19 -11.34
N LYS A 19 -12.65 6.29 -11.24
CA LYS A 19 -12.86 6.99 -9.95
C LYS A 19 -13.65 6.15 -8.94
N ASN A 20 -14.71 5.43 -9.37
CA ASN A 20 -15.54 4.62 -8.47
C ASN A 20 -14.85 3.28 -8.13
N PHE A 21 -14.21 2.65 -9.11
CA PHE A 21 -13.32 1.50 -8.90
C PHE A 21 -12.14 1.85 -7.98
N ILE A 22 -11.52 3.02 -8.16
CA ILE A 22 -10.48 3.57 -7.28
C ILE A 22 -11.05 3.88 -5.91
N VAL A 23 -12.30 4.34 -5.75
CA VAL A 23 -12.94 4.53 -4.43
C VAL A 23 -13.18 3.19 -3.71
N ALA A 24 -13.57 2.13 -4.44
CA ALA A 24 -13.68 0.75 -3.94
C ALA A 24 -12.31 0.22 -3.48
N LEU A 25 -11.30 0.30 -4.36
CA LEU A 25 -9.91 -0.03 -4.05
C LEU A 25 -9.33 0.83 -2.92
N ASN A 26 -9.64 2.12 -2.87
CA ASN A 26 -9.13 3.08 -1.88
C ASN A 26 -9.53 2.70 -0.46
N LYS A 27 -10.71 2.10 -0.29
CA LYS A 27 -11.19 1.60 1.00
C LYS A 27 -10.58 0.25 1.35
N LEU A 28 -10.18 -0.50 0.32
CA LEU A 28 -9.63 -1.85 0.46
C LEU A 28 -8.13 -1.90 0.77
N LEU A 29 -7.35 -1.03 0.16
CA LEU A 29 -5.89 -0.98 0.33
C LEU A 29 -5.44 -0.27 1.61
N LEU A 30 -6.37 0.39 2.29
CA LEU A 30 -6.17 0.81 3.68
C LEU A 30 -6.12 -0.40 4.62
N MET A 31 -6.47 -1.61 4.18
CA MET A 31 -6.58 -2.78 5.07
C MET A 31 -5.39 -3.74 5.05
N THR A 32 -4.30 -3.38 4.36
CA THR A 32 -3.07 -4.19 4.29
C THR A 32 -1.86 -3.35 4.74
N PRO A 33 -1.58 -3.24 6.05
CA PRO A 33 -0.26 -2.94 6.57
C PRO A 33 0.71 -3.99 6.05
N THR A 34 1.53 -3.59 5.08
CA THR A 34 2.74 -4.29 4.69
C THR A 34 3.91 -3.98 5.65
N ALA A 35 3.72 -3.07 6.60
CA ALA A 35 4.73 -2.66 7.56
C ALA A 35 4.66 -3.51 8.84
N SER A 36 5.25 -4.71 8.79
CA SER A 36 5.70 -5.38 10.01
C SER A 36 7.07 -6.00 9.75
N TRP A 37 8.05 -5.58 10.54
CA TRP A 37 9.42 -6.08 10.48
C TRP A 37 9.53 -7.37 11.29
N PRO A 38 10.05 -8.48 10.72
CA PRO A 38 10.42 -9.64 11.51
C PRO A 38 11.90 -9.57 11.88
N THR A 39 12.20 -9.55 13.18
CA THR A 39 13.55 -9.83 13.67
C THR A 39 13.87 -11.33 13.47
N GLY A 40 14.37 -11.68 12.29
CA GLY A 40 14.98 -12.98 11.98
C GLY A 40 14.00 -14.16 11.74
N GLY A 41 14.29 -14.93 10.69
CA GLY A 41 13.77 -16.29 10.46
C GLY A 41 12.35 -16.39 9.85
N SER A 42 12.27 -16.97 8.65
CA SER A 42 11.07 -17.52 7.97
C SER A 42 9.69 -16.93 8.38
N ALA A 43 9.41 -15.67 8.01
CA ALA A 43 8.25 -14.93 8.53
C ALA A 43 7.24 -14.44 7.45
N THR A 44 7.20 -15.05 6.27
CA THR A 44 6.35 -14.57 5.16
C THR A 44 4.84 -14.82 5.37
N GLN A 45 4.46 -15.71 6.30
CA GLN A 45 3.06 -16.08 6.52
C GLN A 45 2.45 -15.47 7.80
N LEU A 46 3.28 -15.10 8.78
CA LEU A 46 2.82 -14.58 10.07
C LEU A 46 2.44 -13.10 10.01
N ALA A 47 3.21 -12.26 9.29
CA ALA A 47 2.93 -10.83 9.15
C ALA A 47 1.51 -10.53 8.60
N GLN A 48 1.10 -11.28 7.57
CA GLN A 48 -0.08 -10.97 6.76
C GLN A 48 -1.40 -11.48 7.34
N THR A 49 -1.37 -12.62 8.06
CA THR A 49 -2.53 -13.07 8.86
C THR A 49 -2.75 -12.22 10.11
N THR A 50 -1.79 -11.36 10.47
CA THR A 50 -1.82 -10.57 11.70
C THR A 50 -2.56 -9.24 11.50
N THR A 51 -2.44 -8.61 10.33
CA THR A 51 -3.17 -7.39 9.96
C THR A 51 -4.69 -7.49 10.13
N ARG A 52 -5.34 -8.51 9.53
CA ARG A 52 -6.81 -8.62 9.56
C ARG A 52 -7.34 -8.93 10.97
N ARG A 53 -6.46 -9.37 11.89
CA ARG A 53 -6.78 -9.53 13.31
C ARG A 53 -6.82 -8.19 14.06
N LEU A 54 -6.27 -7.12 13.48
CA LEU A 54 -6.35 -5.75 14.04
C LEU A 54 -7.68 -5.08 13.70
N PHE A 55 -8.41 -5.60 12.72
CA PHE A 55 -9.78 -5.17 12.47
C PHE A 55 -10.68 -5.71 13.56
N ASP A 56 -11.33 -4.80 14.28
CA ASP A 56 -12.42 -5.20 15.14
C ASP A 56 -13.61 -5.70 14.29
N PRO A 57 -14.50 -6.55 14.83
CA PRO A 57 -15.61 -7.12 14.06
C PRO A 57 -16.54 -6.09 13.41
N THR A 58 -16.70 -4.92 14.03
CA THR A 58 -17.52 -3.82 13.51
C THR A 58 -16.87 -3.20 12.29
N ASP A 59 -15.59 -2.84 12.39
CA ASP A 59 -14.84 -2.26 11.28
C ASP A 59 -14.71 -3.27 10.13
N LEU A 60 -14.39 -4.54 10.42
CA LEU A 60 -14.29 -5.58 9.39
C LEU A 60 -15.61 -5.72 8.61
N LYS A 61 -16.75 -5.75 9.31
CA LYS A 61 -18.07 -5.80 8.67
C LYS A 61 -18.37 -4.54 7.87
N HIS A 62 -18.02 -3.38 8.40
CA HIS A 62 -18.20 -2.11 7.70
C HIS A 62 -17.44 -2.08 6.38
N VAL A 63 -16.17 -2.49 6.40
CA VAL A 63 -15.35 -2.47 5.19
C VAL A 63 -15.79 -3.52 4.17
N PHE A 64 -16.13 -4.75 4.59
CA PHE A 64 -16.70 -5.76 3.69
C PHE A 64 -17.95 -5.24 2.98
N LYS A 65 -18.84 -4.59 3.74
CA LYS A 65 -20.07 -4.01 3.17
C LYS A 65 -19.75 -2.96 2.12
N ILE A 66 -18.82 -2.04 2.42
CA ILE A 66 -18.48 -0.99 1.47
C ILE A 66 -17.81 -1.56 0.21
N CYS A 67 -16.86 -2.46 0.36
CA CYS A 67 -16.12 -3.01 -0.78
C CYS A 67 -17.05 -3.82 -1.68
N TYR A 68 -17.98 -4.60 -1.09
CA TYR A 68 -19.03 -5.28 -1.84
C TYR A 68 -19.91 -4.31 -2.63
N HIS A 69 -20.46 -3.27 -1.98
CA HIS A 69 -21.33 -2.31 -2.67
C HIS A 69 -20.61 -1.59 -3.81
N ALA A 70 -19.37 -1.16 -3.58
CA ALA A 70 -18.58 -0.49 -4.60
C ALA A 70 -18.19 -1.46 -5.75
N SER A 71 -17.98 -2.74 -5.45
CA SER A 71 -17.80 -3.79 -6.46
C SER A 71 -19.06 -3.98 -7.31
N LYS A 72 -20.26 -3.99 -6.68
CA LYS A 72 -21.54 -4.11 -7.40
C LYS A 72 -21.89 -2.88 -8.22
N GLU A 73 -21.68 -1.68 -7.69
CA GLU A 73 -21.82 -0.44 -8.45
C GLU A 73 -20.91 -0.42 -9.69
N ALA A 74 -19.69 -0.98 -9.58
CA ALA A 74 -18.80 -1.11 -10.75
C ALA A 74 -19.33 -2.13 -11.77
N GLU A 75 -19.96 -3.22 -11.32
CA GLU A 75 -20.60 -4.22 -12.19
C GLU A 75 -21.79 -3.63 -12.95
N ASP A 76 -22.64 -2.85 -12.28
CA ASP A 76 -23.81 -2.20 -12.90
C ASP A 76 -23.40 -1.23 -14.03
N LEU A 77 -22.24 -0.60 -13.90
CA LEU A 77 -21.72 0.32 -14.92
C LEU A 77 -21.33 -0.38 -16.24
N ILE A 78 -21.12 -1.71 -16.25
CA ILE A 78 -20.65 -2.50 -17.40
C ILE A 78 -21.54 -2.33 -18.64
N ASP A 79 -22.84 -2.15 -18.43
CA ASP A 79 -23.85 -2.10 -19.50
C ASP A 79 -24.30 -0.66 -19.84
N GLU A 80 -23.92 0.33 -19.03
CA GLU A 80 -24.38 1.71 -19.16
C GLU A 80 -23.41 2.64 -19.92
N ARG A 81 -22.15 2.20 -20.16
CA ARG A 81 -21.08 3.07 -20.69
C ARG A 81 -20.19 2.37 -21.71
N GLU A 82 -19.51 3.15 -22.55
CA GLU A 82 -18.37 2.67 -23.35
C GLU A 82 -17.20 2.31 -22.41
N ILE A 83 -17.25 1.10 -21.87
CA ILE A 83 -16.21 0.50 -21.03
C ILE A 83 -15.28 -0.33 -21.91
N THR A 84 -13.98 -0.09 -21.78
CA THR A 84 -12.97 -0.82 -22.54
C THR A 84 -12.90 -2.30 -22.13
N PRO A 85 -12.41 -3.20 -23.00
CA PRO A 85 -12.27 -4.61 -22.66
C PRO A 85 -11.45 -4.88 -21.37
N VAL A 86 -10.40 -4.08 -21.13
CA VAL A 86 -9.56 -4.19 -19.94
C VAL A 86 -10.29 -3.73 -18.68
N GLU A 87 -11.03 -2.63 -18.71
CA GLU A 87 -11.84 -2.16 -17.59
C GLU A 87 -12.93 -3.19 -17.23
N ARG A 88 -13.60 -3.77 -18.24
CA ARG A 88 -14.57 -4.85 -18.03
C ARG A 88 -13.93 -6.06 -17.34
N ALA A 89 -12.71 -6.43 -17.74
CA ALA A 89 -11.99 -7.55 -17.13
C ALA A 89 -11.58 -7.25 -15.68
N LEU A 90 -11.12 -6.03 -15.39
CA LEU A 90 -10.78 -5.58 -14.03
C LEU A 90 -12.01 -5.54 -13.11
N ILE A 91 -13.15 -5.04 -13.59
CA ILE A 91 -14.41 -5.02 -12.83
C ILE A 91 -14.85 -6.45 -12.50
N LYS A 92 -14.78 -7.36 -13.48
CA LYS A 92 -15.09 -8.78 -13.27
C LYS A 92 -14.14 -9.43 -12.25
N ALA A 93 -12.84 -9.12 -12.31
CA ALA A 93 -11.88 -9.62 -11.34
C ALA A 93 -12.21 -9.16 -9.91
N MET A 94 -12.62 -7.90 -9.74
CA MET A 94 -12.99 -7.34 -8.44
C MET A 94 -14.18 -8.06 -7.78
N GLN A 95 -15.12 -8.58 -8.56
CA GLN A 95 -16.23 -9.38 -8.03
C GLN A 95 -15.74 -10.62 -7.26
N SER A 96 -14.59 -11.17 -7.64
CA SER A 96 -13.99 -12.32 -6.96
C SER A 96 -13.36 -11.94 -5.61
N HIS A 97 -13.00 -10.67 -5.43
CA HIS A 97 -12.41 -10.18 -4.18
C HIS A 97 -13.48 -9.84 -3.13
N PHE A 98 -14.63 -9.29 -3.57
CA PHE A 98 -15.78 -8.95 -2.70
C PHE A 98 -17.08 -9.60 -3.19
N PRO A 99 -17.20 -10.94 -3.15
CA PRO A 99 -18.43 -11.62 -3.57
C PRO A 99 -19.58 -11.48 -2.57
N VAL A 100 -19.28 -11.07 -1.32
CA VAL A 100 -20.25 -10.97 -0.23
C VAL A 100 -20.02 -9.70 0.59
N ASN A 101 -21.11 -9.18 1.20
CA ASN A 101 -21.10 -7.93 1.98
C ASN A 101 -20.87 -8.13 3.49
N ASN A 102 -20.48 -9.32 3.91
CA ASN A 102 -20.17 -9.65 5.30
C ASN A 102 -18.85 -10.43 5.36
N PRO A 103 -18.11 -10.34 6.48
CA PRO A 103 -16.86 -11.07 6.65
C PRO A 103 -17.05 -12.57 6.49
N VAL A 104 -16.11 -13.21 5.80
CA VAL A 104 -16.04 -14.67 5.65
C VAL A 104 -15.01 -15.26 6.59
N SER A 105 -15.19 -16.52 6.97
CA SER A 105 -14.25 -17.24 7.83
C SER A 105 -12.89 -17.47 7.15
N ASP A 106 -12.87 -17.72 5.84
CA ASP A 106 -11.64 -17.90 5.05
C ASP A 106 -11.47 -16.77 4.02
N CYS A 107 -10.86 -15.67 4.45
CA CYS A 107 -10.52 -14.58 3.53
C CYS A 107 -9.38 -14.95 2.56
N SER A 108 -8.56 -15.97 2.87
CA SER A 108 -7.48 -16.41 1.97
C SER A 108 -8.06 -17.02 0.69
N ALA A 109 -9.21 -17.69 0.77
CA ALA A 109 -9.94 -18.16 -0.39
C ALA A 109 -10.33 -16.99 -1.33
N LEU A 110 -10.78 -15.85 -0.77
CA LEU A 110 -11.11 -14.65 -1.56
C LEU A 110 -9.88 -14.05 -2.22
N ASP A 111 -8.78 -13.91 -1.49
CA ASP A 111 -7.53 -13.37 -2.05
C ASP A 111 -7.01 -14.26 -3.19
N LYS A 112 -7.08 -15.60 -3.04
CA LYS A 112 -6.70 -16.56 -4.10
C LYS A 112 -7.62 -16.48 -5.31
N ALA A 113 -8.94 -16.34 -5.11
CA ALA A 113 -9.89 -16.16 -6.19
C ALA A 113 -9.63 -14.86 -6.96
N TYR A 114 -9.35 -13.77 -6.25
CA TYR A 114 -8.96 -12.49 -6.86
C TYR A 114 -7.64 -12.61 -7.64
N ALA A 115 -6.61 -13.25 -7.07
CA ALA A 115 -5.34 -13.46 -7.76
C ALA A 115 -5.50 -14.30 -9.04
N ALA A 116 -6.34 -15.33 -9.02
CA ALA A 116 -6.65 -16.13 -10.21
C ALA A 116 -7.41 -15.33 -11.28
N ALA A 117 -8.31 -14.43 -10.87
CA ALA A 117 -9.01 -13.55 -11.81
C ALA A 117 -8.05 -12.48 -12.40
N MET A 118 -7.17 -11.91 -11.58
CA MET A 118 -6.15 -10.96 -12.02
C MET A 118 -5.08 -11.60 -12.92
N GLU A 119 -4.81 -12.90 -12.78
CA GLU A 119 -3.94 -13.64 -13.70
C GLU A 119 -4.50 -13.62 -15.13
N GLN A 120 -5.82 -13.76 -15.29
CA GLN A 120 -6.47 -13.64 -16.61
C GLN A 120 -6.35 -12.23 -17.18
N VAL A 121 -6.51 -11.20 -16.34
CA VAL A 121 -6.30 -9.79 -16.75
C VAL A 121 -4.86 -9.57 -17.18
N TYR A 122 -3.88 -10.08 -16.42
CA TYR A 122 -2.46 -9.94 -16.73
C TYR A 122 -2.09 -10.65 -18.04
N GLN A 123 -2.61 -11.85 -18.28
CA GLN A 123 -2.36 -12.58 -19.52
C GLN A 123 -2.94 -11.87 -20.74
N ALA A 124 -4.12 -11.26 -20.62
CA ALA A 124 -4.79 -10.57 -21.72
C ALA A 124 -4.24 -9.14 -21.97
N TYR A 125 -3.86 -8.43 -20.90
CA TYR A 125 -3.59 -6.98 -20.97
C TYR A 125 -2.32 -6.54 -20.24
N GLY A 126 -1.69 -7.39 -19.44
CA GLY A 126 -0.64 -7.00 -18.48
C GLY A 126 0.78 -6.95 -19.04
N VAL A 127 1.15 -7.84 -19.97
CA VAL A 127 2.55 -7.97 -20.44
C VAL A 127 3.14 -6.65 -20.95
N ASN A 128 2.31 -5.78 -21.55
CA ASN A 128 2.73 -4.47 -22.07
C ASN A 128 2.13 -3.28 -21.29
N ASP A 129 1.42 -3.54 -20.18
CA ASP A 129 0.79 -2.52 -19.35
C ASP A 129 1.26 -2.66 -17.90
N LEU A 130 2.10 -1.72 -17.47
CA LEU A 130 2.68 -1.72 -16.14
C LEU A 130 1.65 -1.46 -15.03
N ASN A 131 0.52 -0.83 -15.34
CA ASN A 131 -0.57 -0.63 -14.37
C ASN A 131 -1.29 -1.96 -14.10
N ASN A 132 -1.65 -2.69 -15.15
CA ASN A 132 -2.27 -4.02 -15.00
C ASN A 132 -1.29 -5.02 -14.37
N THR A 133 -0.01 -4.94 -14.73
CA THR A 133 1.07 -5.69 -14.05
C THR A 133 1.12 -5.37 -12.56
N THR A 134 1.10 -4.09 -12.19
CA THR A 134 1.09 -3.64 -10.80
C THR A 134 -0.09 -4.23 -10.02
N LEU A 135 -1.30 -4.20 -10.58
CA LEU A 135 -2.48 -4.76 -9.94
C LEU A 135 -2.40 -6.27 -9.77
N TYR A 136 -1.79 -6.98 -10.73
CA TYR A 136 -1.58 -8.42 -10.59
C TYR A 136 -0.52 -8.75 -9.54
N VAL A 137 0.58 -8.01 -9.50
CA VAL A 137 1.61 -8.14 -8.45
C VAL A 137 0.98 -7.93 -7.07
N ASP A 138 0.17 -6.88 -6.89
CA ASP A 138 -0.58 -6.62 -5.66
C ASP A 138 -1.44 -7.83 -5.21
N ALA A 139 -2.14 -8.46 -6.16
CA ALA A 139 -2.93 -9.67 -5.87
C ALA A 139 -2.04 -10.88 -5.49
N LEU A 140 -0.84 -10.99 -6.07
CA LEU A 140 0.11 -12.07 -5.80
C LEU A 140 0.86 -11.89 -4.47
N MET A 141 1.10 -10.64 -4.03
CA MET A 141 1.84 -10.34 -2.79
C MET A 141 1.24 -11.02 -1.54
N HIS A 142 -0.06 -11.34 -1.61
CA HIS A 142 -0.82 -11.95 -0.53
C HIS A 142 -1.10 -13.45 -0.73
N THR A 143 -0.74 -14.03 -1.88
CA THR A 143 -1.23 -15.37 -2.27
C THR A 143 -0.16 -16.30 -2.83
N ALA A 144 0.76 -15.78 -3.65
CA ALA A 144 1.66 -16.61 -4.46
C ALA A 144 2.97 -15.88 -4.79
N LEU A 145 3.71 -15.47 -3.75
CA LEU A 145 5.01 -14.78 -3.88
C LEU A 145 5.99 -15.45 -4.85
N ARG A 146 5.95 -16.79 -4.97
CA ARG A 146 6.81 -17.55 -5.90
C ARG A 146 6.61 -17.22 -7.38
N LYS A 147 5.44 -16.67 -7.77
CA LYS A 147 5.14 -16.28 -9.16
C LYS A 147 5.73 -14.90 -9.52
N ILE A 148 6.04 -14.08 -8.53
CA ILE A 148 6.40 -12.67 -8.69
C ILE A 148 7.76 -12.44 -9.38
N PRO A 149 8.85 -13.21 -9.13
CA PRO A 149 10.16 -12.95 -9.73
C PRO A 149 10.14 -12.76 -11.25
N GLY A 150 9.54 -13.69 -12.01
CA GLY A 150 9.51 -13.61 -13.48
C GLY A 150 8.68 -12.43 -14.02
N ILE A 151 7.69 -11.97 -13.23
CA ILE A 151 6.90 -10.78 -13.57
C ILE A 151 7.76 -9.53 -13.42
N PHE A 152 8.55 -9.42 -12.33
CA PHE A 152 9.47 -8.29 -12.15
C PHE A 152 10.64 -8.31 -13.12
N GLU A 153 11.18 -9.48 -13.48
CA GLU A 153 12.20 -9.59 -14.53
C GLU A 153 11.72 -8.94 -15.83
N THR A 154 10.46 -9.21 -16.21
CA THR A 154 9.85 -8.61 -17.41
C THR A 154 9.55 -7.12 -17.22
N ALA A 155 8.95 -6.74 -16.08
CA ALA A 155 8.54 -5.36 -15.83
C ALA A 155 9.71 -4.39 -15.70
N LEU A 156 10.79 -4.80 -15.02
CA LEU A 156 11.99 -3.96 -14.81
C LEU A 156 12.89 -3.89 -16.05
N ALA A 157 12.75 -4.81 -17.01
CA ALA A 157 13.38 -4.69 -18.32
C ALA A 157 12.73 -3.58 -19.18
N ASN A 158 11.48 -3.21 -18.89
CA ASN A 158 10.80 -2.10 -19.55
C ASN A 158 11.24 -0.77 -18.92
N ARG A 159 11.87 0.11 -19.71
CA ARG A 159 12.32 1.45 -19.24
C ARG A 159 11.19 2.33 -18.71
N ALA A 160 9.94 2.12 -19.12
CA ALA A 160 8.80 2.85 -18.55
C ALA A 160 8.62 2.58 -17.05
N SER A 161 9.16 1.46 -16.54
CA SER A 161 9.11 1.14 -15.10
C SER A 161 9.94 2.10 -14.25
N ASP A 162 10.95 2.76 -14.82
CA ASP A 162 11.83 3.71 -14.12
C ASP A 162 11.09 4.92 -13.54
N ILE A 163 9.90 5.22 -14.07
CA ILE A 163 9.02 6.28 -13.59
C ILE A 163 7.65 5.75 -13.11
N HIS A 164 7.47 4.43 -13.05
CA HIS A 164 6.19 3.82 -12.71
C HIS A 164 6.11 3.52 -11.21
N PRO A 165 5.40 4.34 -10.41
CA PRO A 165 5.47 4.25 -8.95
C PRO A 165 4.94 2.91 -8.43
N GLY A 166 3.96 2.30 -9.08
CA GLY A 166 3.44 0.99 -8.68
C GLY A 166 4.45 -0.16 -8.82
N ILE A 167 5.26 -0.16 -9.88
CA ILE A 167 6.24 -1.24 -10.10
C ILE A 167 7.40 -1.06 -9.12
N LEU A 168 7.91 0.15 -8.99
CA LEU A 168 8.99 0.46 -8.06
C LEU A 168 8.56 0.23 -6.59
N HIS A 169 7.33 0.61 -6.23
CA HIS A 169 6.77 0.38 -4.90
C HIS A 169 6.71 -1.11 -4.56
N PHE A 170 6.08 -1.93 -5.41
CA PHE A 170 5.99 -3.36 -5.11
C PHE A 170 7.33 -4.08 -5.25
N TRP A 171 8.25 -3.58 -6.09
CA TRP A 171 9.60 -4.12 -6.14
C TRP A 171 10.34 -3.94 -4.81
N VAL A 172 10.21 -2.76 -4.19
CA VAL A 172 10.75 -2.49 -2.85
C VAL A 172 10.16 -3.48 -1.84
N HIS A 173 8.83 -3.58 -1.72
CA HIS A 173 8.20 -4.52 -0.79
C HIS A 173 8.59 -5.99 -1.05
N PHE A 174 8.72 -6.37 -2.32
CA PHE A 174 9.13 -7.73 -2.65
C PHE A 174 10.56 -8.01 -2.18
N MET A 175 11.45 -7.03 -2.36
CA MET A 175 12.87 -7.16 -2.03
C MET A 175 13.18 -6.94 -0.55
N GLU A 176 12.30 -6.30 0.21
CA GLU A 176 12.35 -6.26 1.68
C GLU A 176 12.37 -7.66 2.31
N MET A 177 11.72 -8.63 1.66
CA MET A 177 11.68 -10.03 2.12
C MET A 177 12.87 -10.86 1.63
N SER A 178 13.80 -10.27 0.88
CA SER A 178 14.95 -10.96 0.28
C SER A 178 16.16 -10.96 1.22
N ASN A 179 17.04 -11.96 1.06
CA ASN A 179 18.37 -11.98 1.69
C ASN A 179 19.38 -11.04 0.99
N THR A 180 18.99 -10.39 -0.12
CA THR A 180 19.85 -9.50 -0.91
C THR A 180 19.16 -8.18 -1.26
N PRO A 181 18.62 -7.43 -0.27
CA PRO A 181 17.81 -6.23 -0.51
C PRO A 181 18.59 -5.14 -1.26
N ALA A 182 19.92 -5.08 -1.12
CA ALA A 182 20.79 -4.11 -1.77
C ALA A 182 20.67 -4.09 -3.31
N VAL A 183 20.33 -5.22 -3.94
CA VAL A 183 20.14 -5.31 -5.40
C VAL A 183 19.02 -4.39 -5.89
N ALA A 184 18.06 -4.07 -5.02
CA ALA A 184 16.90 -3.26 -5.36
C ALA A 184 17.12 -1.75 -5.21
N LEU A 185 18.21 -1.30 -4.56
CA LEU A 185 18.50 0.11 -4.32
C LEU A 185 18.47 0.98 -5.59
N PRO A 186 19.05 0.58 -6.74
CA PRO A 186 19.01 1.41 -7.96
C PRO A 186 17.59 1.68 -8.45
N ALA A 187 16.67 0.72 -8.33
CA ALA A 187 15.27 0.89 -8.69
C ALA A 187 14.52 1.70 -7.62
N ALA A 188 14.71 1.37 -6.33
CA ALA A 188 14.09 2.07 -5.21
C ALA A 188 14.44 3.57 -5.19
N ASN A 189 15.68 3.93 -5.52
CA ASN A 189 16.12 5.33 -5.59
C ASN A 189 15.35 6.15 -6.63
N LYS A 190 14.84 5.52 -7.70
CA LYS A 190 14.01 6.21 -8.69
C LYS A 190 12.66 6.65 -8.11
N LEU A 191 12.16 5.95 -7.08
CA LEU A 191 10.85 6.22 -6.48
C LEU A 191 10.80 7.48 -5.62
N ARG A 192 11.94 7.92 -5.06
CA ARG A 192 12.03 8.96 -4.02
C ARG A 192 11.30 10.28 -4.36
N HIS A 193 11.11 10.62 -5.63
CA HIS A 193 10.48 11.90 -6.01
C HIS A 193 9.32 11.79 -7.00
N ILE A 194 8.88 10.58 -7.35
CA ILE A 194 7.82 10.39 -8.37
C ILE A 194 6.45 10.84 -7.83
N VAL A 195 6.22 10.70 -6.52
CA VAL A 195 4.93 11.01 -5.87
C VAL A 195 5.14 11.91 -4.64
N PRO A 196 5.45 13.21 -4.83
CA PRO A 196 5.86 14.10 -3.74
C PRO A 196 4.77 14.37 -2.68
N ASN A 197 3.50 14.10 -2.99
CA ASN A 197 2.38 14.25 -2.06
C ASN A 197 1.84 12.91 -1.51
N GLY A 198 2.49 11.78 -1.81
CA GLY A 198 2.14 10.49 -1.25
C GLY A 198 3.17 10.09 -0.20
N GLY A 199 2.94 10.45 1.06
CA GLY A 199 3.91 10.22 2.15
C GLY A 199 4.44 8.79 2.18
N HIS A 200 3.53 7.81 2.14
CA HIS A 200 3.87 6.38 2.02
C HIS A 200 4.83 6.08 0.87
N ILE A 201 4.53 6.55 -0.35
CA ILE A 201 5.34 6.26 -1.54
C ILE A 201 6.70 6.96 -1.48
N HIS A 202 6.76 8.15 -0.87
CA HIS A 202 8.00 8.88 -0.65
C HIS A 202 8.89 8.15 0.38
N HIS A 203 8.28 7.58 1.43
CA HIS A 203 8.92 6.79 2.47
C HIS A 203 9.45 5.43 1.96
N MET A 204 8.75 4.79 1.02
CA MET A 204 9.02 3.40 0.59
C MET A 204 10.51 3.04 0.39
N PRO A 205 11.34 3.83 -0.34
CA PRO A 205 12.73 3.46 -0.56
C PRO A 205 13.54 3.27 0.73
N THR A 206 13.13 3.92 1.82
CA THR A 206 13.85 3.89 3.10
C THR A 206 13.78 2.54 3.81
N HIS A 207 12.82 1.68 3.47
CA HIS A 207 12.81 0.30 3.95
C HIS A 207 14.09 -0.44 3.55
N LEU A 208 14.55 -0.25 2.29
CA LEU A 208 15.80 -0.87 1.84
C LEU A 208 17.02 -0.19 2.45
N ASP A 209 17.00 1.14 2.60
CA ASP A 209 18.08 1.90 3.24
C ASP A 209 18.36 1.37 4.65
N VAL A 210 17.30 1.15 5.44
CA VAL A 210 17.40 0.56 6.79
C VAL A 210 17.96 -0.86 6.73
N LEU A 211 17.47 -1.70 5.81
CA LEU A 211 17.93 -3.09 5.67
C LEU A 211 19.41 -3.20 5.28
N VAL A 212 19.95 -2.24 4.53
CA VAL A 212 21.38 -2.21 4.16
C VAL A 212 22.23 -1.39 5.13
N GLY A 213 21.62 -0.79 6.17
CA GLY A 213 22.30 0.03 7.17
C GLY A 213 22.67 1.44 6.73
N ASP A 214 22.14 1.94 5.60
CA ASP A 214 22.33 3.32 5.15
C ASP A 214 21.26 4.26 5.75
N TYR A 215 21.25 4.37 7.09
CA TYR A 215 20.27 5.18 7.82
C TYR A 215 20.29 6.67 7.42
N ARG A 216 21.43 7.16 6.90
CA ARG A 216 21.55 8.55 6.44
C ARG A 216 20.73 8.80 5.18
N ALA A 217 20.70 7.84 4.25
CA ALA A 217 19.88 7.92 3.04
C ALA A 217 18.37 7.95 3.33
N SER A 218 17.96 7.42 4.49
CA SER A 218 16.55 7.43 4.92
C SER A 218 16.04 8.79 5.40
N ILE A 219 16.91 9.74 5.74
CA ILE A 219 16.52 11.01 6.39
C ILE A 219 15.67 11.87 5.47
N ASP A 220 16.15 12.19 4.27
CA ASP A 220 15.48 13.14 3.38
C ASP A 220 14.09 12.62 2.90
N PRO A 221 13.95 11.37 2.41
CA PRO A 221 12.64 10.88 1.98
C PRO A 221 11.64 10.78 3.12
N ASN A 222 12.07 10.41 4.34
CA ASN A 222 11.17 10.35 5.49
C ASN A 222 10.77 11.74 5.98
N THR A 223 11.68 12.71 5.90
CA THR A 223 11.35 14.13 6.17
C THR A 223 10.30 14.64 5.20
N GLU A 224 10.44 14.33 3.91
CA GLU A 224 9.45 14.74 2.89
C GLU A 224 8.13 13.95 3.00
N ALA A 225 8.19 12.69 3.42
CA ALA A 225 7.00 11.89 3.72
C ALA A 225 6.20 12.51 4.87
N VAL A 226 6.85 12.85 5.98
CA VAL A 226 6.24 13.55 7.12
C VAL A 226 5.59 14.86 6.69
N LYS A 227 6.29 15.70 5.90
CA LYS A 227 5.71 16.94 5.38
C LYS A 227 4.47 16.70 4.51
N ALA A 228 4.46 15.63 3.70
CA ALA A 228 3.29 15.26 2.90
C ALA A 228 2.12 14.84 3.80
N ASP A 229 2.42 14.11 4.89
CA ASP A 229 1.43 13.65 5.85
C ASP A 229 0.82 14.80 6.66
N GLU A 230 1.63 15.76 7.11
CA GLU A 230 1.15 16.97 7.79
C GLU A 230 0.21 17.79 6.89
N ARG A 231 0.54 17.94 5.61
CA ARG A 231 -0.35 18.59 4.63
C ARG A 231 -1.68 17.84 4.47
N PHE A 232 -1.66 16.51 4.56
CA PHE A 232 -2.88 15.71 4.52
C PHE A 232 -3.70 15.88 5.80
N LEU A 233 -3.05 15.78 6.96
CA LEU A 233 -3.63 15.95 8.29
C LEU A 233 -4.35 17.30 8.40
N ALA A 234 -3.70 18.38 7.97
CA ALA A 234 -4.28 19.72 7.96
C ALA A 234 -5.54 19.85 7.09
N LYS A 235 -5.66 19.04 6.03
CA LYS A 235 -6.80 19.09 5.09
C LYS A 235 -7.95 18.15 5.43
N ARG A 236 -7.64 17.00 6.04
CA ARG A 236 -8.60 15.88 6.22
C ARG A 236 -8.85 15.52 7.68
N GLY A 237 -8.09 16.09 8.61
CA GLY A 237 -8.13 15.76 10.03
C GLY A 237 -7.50 14.40 10.35
N ALA A 238 -7.39 14.10 11.64
CA ALA A 238 -6.73 12.89 12.17
C ALA A 238 -7.63 11.65 12.22
N ARG A 239 -8.96 11.80 12.11
CA ARG A 239 -9.94 10.71 12.28
C ARG A 239 -10.12 9.90 11.00
N ASN A 240 -9.04 9.30 10.51
CA ASN A 240 -9.08 8.37 9.40
C ASN A 240 -7.85 7.47 9.42
N PHE A 241 -7.92 6.37 8.68
CA PHE A 241 -6.86 5.36 8.65
C PHE A 241 -5.50 5.90 8.15
N TYR A 242 -5.46 7.08 7.50
CA TYR A 242 -4.19 7.68 7.10
C TYR A 242 -3.28 8.04 8.29
N SER A 243 -3.85 8.31 9.46
CA SER A 243 -3.06 8.62 10.65
C SER A 243 -2.09 7.49 11.03
N PHE A 244 -2.44 6.23 10.72
CA PHE A 244 -1.53 5.10 10.87
C PHE A 244 -0.30 5.23 9.96
N TYR A 245 -0.48 5.64 8.70
CA TYR A 245 0.64 5.86 7.77
C TYR A 245 1.50 7.06 8.16
N GLY A 246 0.88 8.14 8.64
CA GLY A 246 1.62 9.27 9.21
C GLY A 246 2.48 8.82 10.39
N PHE A 247 1.90 8.06 11.31
CA PHE A 247 2.62 7.50 12.46
C PHE A 247 3.79 6.59 12.03
N HIS A 248 3.58 5.73 11.04
CA HIS A 248 4.64 4.88 10.49
C HIS A 248 5.82 5.68 9.89
N ASN A 249 5.52 6.77 9.17
CA ASN A 249 6.54 7.63 8.58
C ASN A 249 7.31 8.42 9.66
N TYR A 250 6.63 8.89 10.71
CA TYR A 250 7.30 9.47 11.88
C TYR A 250 8.25 8.48 12.53
N HIS A 251 7.78 7.26 12.84
CA HIS A 251 8.58 6.24 13.49
C HIS A 251 9.84 5.90 12.68
N SER A 252 9.69 5.77 11.36
CA SER A 252 10.80 5.50 10.46
C SER A 252 11.80 6.66 10.38
N LEU A 253 11.33 7.92 10.41
CA LEU A 253 12.21 9.09 10.49
C LEU A 253 13.00 9.11 11.80
N ILE A 254 12.31 8.89 12.93
CA ILE A 254 12.93 8.85 14.27
C ILE A 254 14.00 7.76 14.32
N TYR A 255 13.69 6.56 13.84
CA TYR A 255 14.62 5.44 13.80
C TYR A 255 15.87 5.73 12.98
N ALA A 256 15.69 6.20 11.73
CA ALA A 256 16.80 6.60 10.88
C ALA A 256 17.65 7.71 11.52
N ALA A 257 17.00 8.69 12.14
CA ALA A 257 17.68 9.81 12.79
C ALA A 257 18.50 9.36 14.00
N LEU A 258 17.96 8.46 14.83
CA LEU A 258 18.70 7.90 15.98
C LEU A 258 19.94 7.12 15.53
N LEU A 259 19.79 6.23 14.54
CA LEU A 259 20.90 5.37 14.08
C LEU A 259 21.93 6.09 13.21
N SER A 260 21.58 7.25 12.66
CA SER A 260 22.53 8.13 11.94
C SER A 260 23.08 9.28 12.80
N GLY A 261 22.77 9.34 14.10
CA GLY A 261 23.29 10.37 15.01
C GLY A 261 22.65 11.76 14.85
N GLN A 262 21.51 11.86 14.15
CA GLN A 262 20.80 13.10 13.85
C GLN A 262 19.87 13.51 15.00
N ARG A 263 20.43 13.78 16.17
CA ARG A 263 19.68 14.09 17.42
C ARG A 263 18.57 15.11 17.22
N ARG A 264 18.85 16.22 16.51
CA ARG A 264 17.87 17.30 16.32
C ARG A 264 16.65 16.81 15.53
N ILE A 265 16.87 16.08 14.44
CA ILE A 265 15.80 15.52 13.61
C ILE A 265 14.98 14.50 14.40
N ALA A 266 15.63 13.64 15.18
CA ALA A 266 14.95 12.66 16.01
C ALA A 266 13.99 13.33 17.01
N LEU A 267 14.44 14.36 17.73
CA LEU A 267 13.60 15.08 18.69
C LEU A 267 12.46 15.83 18.00
N GLU A 268 12.75 16.56 16.91
CA GLU A 268 11.72 17.28 16.14
C GLU A 268 10.64 16.32 15.60
N ALA A 269 11.04 15.16 15.08
CA ALA A 269 10.10 14.15 14.57
C ALA A 269 9.28 13.50 15.70
N THR A 270 9.89 13.25 16.87
CA THR A 270 9.17 12.76 18.06
C THR A 270 8.12 13.77 18.53
N ASP A 271 8.47 15.06 18.62
CA ASP A 271 7.52 16.10 19.05
C ASP A 271 6.30 16.16 18.10
N LEU A 272 6.53 16.07 16.79
CA LEU A 272 5.46 16.03 15.79
C LEU A 272 4.60 14.76 15.91
N MET A 273 5.24 13.62 16.14
CA MET A 273 4.55 12.34 16.34
C MET A 273 3.65 12.40 17.56
N GLU A 274 4.16 12.83 18.71
CA GLU A 274 3.41 12.98 19.97
C GLU A 274 2.23 13.95 19.81
N ALA A 275 2.44 15.09 19.14
CA ALA A 275 1.39 16.06 18.87
C ALA A 275 0.25 15.49 17.99
N SER A 276 0.55 14.51 17.14
CA SER A 276 -0.44 13.85 16.28
C SER A 276 -1.29 12.78 17.00
N ILE A 277 -0.82 12.27 18.13
CA ILE A 277 -1.50 11.24 18.92
C ILE A 277 -2.37 11.90 19.99
N THR A 278 -3.57 12.35 19.60
CA THR A 278 -4.49 13.03 20.52
C THR A 278 -5.33 12.03 21.33
N ASP A 279 -5.77 12.43 22.53
CA ASP A 279 -6.76 11.67 23.32
C ASP A 279 -8.04 11.38 22.50
N GLU A 280 -8.45 12.34 21.67
CA GLU A 280 -9.59 12.19 20.77
C GLU A 280 -9.37 11.06 19.73
N LEU A 281 -8.16 10.92 19.20
CA LEU A 281 -7.80 9.84 18.27
C LEU A 281 -7.77 8.50 18.97
N LEU A 282 -7.10 8.43 20.13
CA LEU A 282 -6.94 7.18 20.90
C LEU A 282 -8.27 6.63 21.44
N ARG A 283 -9.26 7.48 21.68
CA ARG A 283 -10.61 7.07 22.11
C ARG A 283 -11.50 6.53 20.99
N VAL A 284 -11.05 6.55 19.72
CA VAL A 284 -11.81 5.93 18.63
C VAL A 284 -11.77 4.41 18.79
N GLY A 285 -12.92 3.82 19.14
CA GLY A 285 -13.05 2.39 19.39
C GLY A 285 -13.27 1.51 18.15
N SER A 286 -13.59 2.10 16.99
CA SER A 286 -13.73 1.37 15.73
C SER A 286 -13.44 2.30 14.53
N PRO A 287 -12.39 2.03 13.72
CA PRO A 287 -11.31 1.08 14.03
C PRO A 287 -10.67 1.39 15.39
N PRO A 288 -10.16 0.39 16.14
CA PRO A 288 -9.57 0.60 17.46
C PRO A 288 -8.23 1.33 17.32
N MET A 289 -8.27 2.66 17.28
CA MET A 289 -7.12 3.47 16.84
C MET A 289 -5.93 3.35 17.78
N ALA A 290 -6.14 3.10 19.07
CA ALA A 290 -5.06 2.82 20.02
C ALA A 290 -4.25 1.59 19.58
N ASP A 291 -4.93 0.47 19.29
CA ASP A 291 -4.28 -0.77 18.83
C ASP A 291 -3.52 -0.54 17.51
N TRP A 292 -4.10 0.23 16.59
CA TRP A 292 -3.44 0.58 15.32
C TRP A 292 -2.17 1.42 15.52
N MET A 293 -2.17 2.38 16.44
CA MET A 293 -0.98 3.19 16.73
C MET A 293 0.12 2.35 17.41
N GLU A 294 -0.25 1.41 18.28
CA GLU A 294 0.71 0.51 18.94
C GLU A 294 1.27 -0.58 18.02
N PHE A 295 0.56 -0.94 16.95
CA PHE A 295 0.94 -2.03 16.07
C PHE A 295 2.25 -1.80 15.31
N SER A 296 2.69 -0.55 15.14
CA SER A 296 3.90 -0.22 14.38
C SER A 296 5.17 -0.70 15.09
N ARG A 297 5.52 -1.98 14.92
CA ARG A 297 6.79 -2.56 15.32
C ARG A 297 7.78 -2.45 14.15
N LEU A 298 8.84 -1.68 14.37
CA LEU A 298 10.08 -1.75 13.58
C LEU A 298 10.81 -3.06 13.78
#